data_AF-A0A7Y8MIB2-F1
#
_entry.id   AF-A0A7Y8MIB2-F1
#
_cell.length_a   1.000
_cell.length_b   1.000
_cell.length_c   1.000
_cell.angle_alpha   90.00
_cell.angle_beta   90.00
_cell.angle_gamma   90.00
#
_symmetry.space_group_name_H-M   'P 1'
#
loop_
_entity.id
_entity.type
_entity.pdbx_description
1 polymer ?
#
loop_
_entity_poly.entity_id
_entity_poly.type
_entity_poly.pdbx_seq_one_letter_code
_entity_poly.pdbx_strand_id
1 'polypeptide(L)'
;MTYPEEWRRPAGREARNEQRKLRAGLFNAFAIAVGVVALFGDIINPAAAATLTPLVWIGLVMLAGALHLFAARLVRDMEARP
;
A
#
# COMPACT_ATOMS: atom_id res chain seq x y z
N MET A 1 -4.90 -17.54 -29.30
CA MET A 1 -5.11 -16.20 -28.71
C MET A 1 -3.80 -15.80 -28.05
N THR A 2 -2.94 -15.13 -28.80
CA THR A 2 -1.60 -14.73 -28.33
C THR A 2 -1.78 -13.39 -27.62
N TYR A 3 -1.62 -13.36 -26.30
CA TYR A 3 -1.63 -12.10 -25.56
C TYR A 3 -0.52 -11.20 -26.13
N PRO A 4 -0.78 -9.92 -26.41
CA PRO A 4 0.23 -9.05 -26.96
C PRO A 4 1.39 -8.90 -25.93
N GLU A 5 2.62 -9.09 -26.39
CA GLU A 5 3.87 -9.15 -25.60
C GLU A 5 4.07 -7.93 -24.68
N GLU A 6 3.45 -6.80 -25.01
CA GLU A 6 3.34 -5.56 -24.23
C GLU A 6 2.77 -5.74 -22.82
N TRP A 7 1.97 -6.79 -22.56
CA TRP A 7 1.44 -7.08 -21.23
C TRP A 7 2.41 -7.85 -20.33
N ARG A 8 3.48 -8.44 -20.88
CA ARG A 8 4.28 -9.44 -20.16
C ARG A 8 5.44 -8.82 -19.38
N ARG A 9 6.03 -7.73 -19.87
CA ARG A 9 7.09 -6.98 -19.19
C ARG A 9 7.09 -5.52 -19.64
N PRO A 10 7.08 -4.53 -18.73
CA PRO A 10 7.33 -3.14 -19.11
C PRO A 10 8.64 -3.05 -19.92
N ALA A 11 8.52 -2.63 -21.18
CA ALA A 11 9.64 -2.43 -22.08
C ALA A 11 10.48 -1.24 -21.57
N GLY A 12 11.70 -1.52 -21.12
CA GLY A 12 12.61 -0.48 -20.64
C GLY A 12 12.65 -0.30 -19.11
N ARG A 13 13.72 0.34 -18.67
CA ARG A 13 14.00 0.60 -17.25
C ARG A 13 13.06 1.63 -16.65
N GLU A 14 12.65 2.59 -17.46
CA GLU A 14 11.74 3.67 -17.10
C GLU A 14 10.34 3.15 -16.79
N ALA A 15 9.76 2.30 -17.65
CA ALA A 15 8.46 1.67 -17.43
C ALA A 15 8.46 0.73 -16.19
N ARG A 16 9.59 0.07 -15.88
CA ARG A 16 9.74 -0.68 -14.61
C ARG A 16 9.74 0.22 -13.38
N ASN A 17 10.37 1.39 -13.47
CA ASN A 17 10.39 2.36 -12.39
C ASN A 17 9.02 3.02 -12.20
N GLU A 18 8.30 3.30 -13.28
CA GLU A 18 6.94 3.83 -13.24
C GLU A 18 5.98 2.85 -12.57
N GLN A 19 6.02 1.56 -12.92
CA GLN A 19 5.24 0.53 -12.23
C GLN A 19 5.57 0.42 -10.74
N ARG A 20 6.84 0.60 -10.36
CA ARG A 20 7.27 0.57 -8.94
C ARG A 20 6.78 1.80 -8.18
N LYS A 21 6.81 2.99 -8.79
CA LYS A 21 6.23 4.22 -8.22
C LYS A 21 4.73 4.06 -7.99
N LEU A 22 3.99 3.53 -8.98
CA LEU A 22 2.56 3.26 -8.86
C LEU A 22 2.27 2.27 -7.73
N ARG A 23 3.04 1.18 -7.65
CA ARG A 23 2.92 0.21 -6.55
C ARG A 23 3.18 0.87 -5.20
N ALA A 24 4.27 1.61 -5.06
CA ALA A 24 4.60 2.31 -3.82
C ALA A 24 3.49 3.30 -3.42
N GLY A 25 2.96 4.06 -4.39
CA GLY A 25 1.82 4.96 -4.18
C GLY A 25 0.58 4.21 -3.69
N LEU A 26 0.25 3.06 -4.30
CA LEU A 26 -0.88 2.22 -3.88
C LEU A 26 -0.71 1.69 -2.46
N PHE A 27 0.47 1.16 -2.12
CA PHE A 27 0.76 0.67 -0.77
C PHE A 27 0.69 1.80 0.27
N ASN A 28 1.17 2.99 -0.07
CA ASN A 28 1.09 4.14 0.81
C ASN A 28 -0.35 4.63 1.00
N ALA A 29 -1.15 4.67 -0.07
CA ALA A 29 -2.57 5.01 0.01
C ALA A 29 -3.34 3.99 0.88
N PHE A 30 -3.05 2.70 0.72
CA PHE A 30 -3.63 1.65 1.55
C PHE A 30 -3.21 1.77 3.02
N ALA A 31 -1.94 2.10 3.29
CA ALA A 31 -1.45 2.38 4.64
C ALA A 31 -2.25 3.51 5.31
N ILE A 32 -2.47 4.61 4.61
CA ILE A 32 -3.27 5.74 5.10
C ILE A 32 -4.71 5.30 5.37
N ALA A 33 -5.35 4.60 4.44
CA ALA A 33 -6.73 4.14 4.61
C ALA A 33 -6.88 3.22 5.84
N VAL A 34 -5.96 2.27 6.01
CA VAL A 34 -5.93 1.39 7.20
C VAL A 34 -5.71 2.20 8.48
N GLY A 35 -4.81 3.18 8.46
CA GLY A 35 -4.56 4.06 9.61
C GLY A 35 -5.79 4.91 9.98
N VAL A 36 -6.52 5.42 9.00
CA VAL A 36 -7.77 6.16 9.23
C VAL A 36 -8.84 5.26 9.84
N VAL A 37 -9.01 4.04 9.33
CA VAL A 37 -9.94 3.06 9.92
C VAL A 37 -9.52 2.71 11.35
N ALA A 38 -8.22 2.57 11.61
CA ALA A 38 -7.72 2.26 12.94
C ALA A 38 -8.01 3.40 13.93
N LEU A 39 -7.92 4.66 13.52
CA LEU A 39 -8.03 5.81 14.43
C LEU A 39 -9.44 6.39 14.53
N PHE A 40 -10.24 6.29 13.47
CA PHE A 40 -11.53 6.95 13.33
C PHE A 40 -12.64 6.00 12.87
N GLY A 41 -12.38 4.69 12.82
CA GLY A 41 -13.34 3.69 12.34
C GLY A 41 -14.64 3.67 13.16
N ASP A 42 -14.56 4.02 14.44
CA ASP A 42 -15.68 4.17 15.36
C ASP A 42 -16.60 5.34 15.01
N ILE A 43 -16.02 6.46 14.57
CA ILE A 43 -16.74 7.65 14.12
C ILE A 43 -17.34 7.43 12.73
N ILE A 44 -16.59 6.78 11.82
CA ILE A 44 -16.99 6.57 10.42
C ILE A 44 -18.10 5.52 10.31
N ASN A 45 -18.01 4.43 11.07
CA ASN A 45 -19.02 3.37 11.08
C ASN A 45 -19.18 2.77 12.49
N PRO A 46 -20.09 3.33 13.30
CA PRO A 46 -20.33 2.88 14.67
C PRO A 46 -20.72 1.40 14.78
N ALA A 47 -21.38 0.84 13.76
CA ALA A 47 -21.78 -0.56 13.76
C ALA A 47 -20.58 -1.51 13.55
N ALA A 48 -19.62 -1.11 12.71
CA ALA A 48 -18.36 -1.84 12.54
C ALA A 48 -17.41 -1.62 13.73
N ALA A 49 -17.50 -0.48 14.42
CA ALA A 49 -16.72 -0.16 15.62
C ALA A 49 -16.83 -1.22 16.71
N ALA A 50 -18.02 -1.82 16.87
CA ALA A 50 -18.26 -2.88 17.84
C ALA A 50 -17.37 -4.11 17.63
N THR A 51 -16.80 -4.28 16.43
CA THR A 51 -15.88 -5.37 16.08
C THR A 51 -14.40 -5.00 16.23
N LEU A 52 -14.09 -3.71 16.39
CA LEU A 52 -12.74 -3.19 16.53
C LEU A 52 -12.31 -3.29 18.01
N THR A 53 -11.89 -4.49 18.42
CA THR A 53 -11.29 -4.67 19.75
C THR A 53 -9.93 -3.95 19.83
N PRO A 54 -9.41 -3.66 21.04
CA PRO A 54 -8.09 -3.04 21.21
C PRO A 54 -6.96 -3.79 20.49
N LEU A 55 -7.05 -5.13 20.43
CA LEU A 55 -6.09 -5.95 19.71
C LEU A 55 -6.16 -5.73 18.19
N VAL A 56 -7.38 -5.59 17.64
CA VAL A 56 -7.59 -5.28 16.22
C VAL A 56 -7.07 -3.89 15.89
N TRP A 57 -7.30 -2.91 16.76
CA TRP A 57 -6.73 -1.55 16.63
C TRP A 57 -5.21 -1.58 16.50
N ILE A 58 -4.53 -2.24 17.44
CA ILE A 58 -3.07 -2.39 17.41
C ILE A 58 -2.63 -3.08 16.12
N GLY A 59 -3.33 -4.14 15.71
CA GLY A 59 -3.08 -4.84 14.45
C GLY A 59 -3.19 -3.93 13.22
N LEU A 60 -4.22 -3.09 13.14
CA LEU A 60 -4.42 -2.16 12.04
C LEU A 60 -3.36 -1.05 12.02
N VAL A 61 -2.99 -0.50 13.18
CA VAL A 61 -1.91 0.51 13.27
C VAL A 61 -0.58 -0.10 12.84
N MET A 62 -0.25 -1.30 13.30
CA MET A 62 0.97 -2.01 12.90
C MET A 62 0.97 -2.35 11.41
N LEU A 63 -0.17 -2.76 10.86
CA LEU A 63 -0.34 -3.02 9.43
C LEU A 63 -0.14 -1.74 8.60
N ALA A 64 -0.75 -0.62 9.01
CA ALA A 64 -0.56 0.67 8.36
C ALA A 64 0.93 1.07 8.36
N GLY A 65 1.61 0.95 9.50
CA GLY A 65 3.04 1.20 9.61
C GLY A 65 3.87 0.30 8.67
N ALA A 66 3.59 -1.00 8.64
CA ALA A 66 4.29 -1.95 7.78
C ALA A 66 4.09 -1.64 6.29
N LEU A 67 2.87 -1.31 5.86
CA LEU A 67 2.55 -0.92 4.49
C LEU A 67 3.26 0.37 4.09
N HIS A 68 3.31 1.36 4.97
CA HIS A 68 4.03 2.61 4.74
C HIS A 68 5.53 2.37 4.59
N LEU A 69 6.15 1.59 5.48
CA LEU A 69 7.55 1.22 5.40
C LEU A 69 7.86 0.41 4.13
N PHE A 70 6.95 -0.48 3.73
CA PHE A 70 7.08 -1.24 2.49
C PHE A 70 7.03 -0.32 1.26
N ALA A 71 6.10 0.64 1.23
CA ALA A 71 6.06 1.67 0.19
C ALA A 71 7.36 2.48 0.14
N ALA A 72 7.87 2.93 1.30
CA ALA A 72 9.14 3.66 1.39
C ALA A 72 10.33 2.83 0.90
N ARG A 73 10.36 1.52 1.21
CA ARG A 73 11.38 0.58 0.72
C ARG A 73 11.35 0.48 -0.80
N LEU A 74 10.15 0.35 -1.40
CA LEU A 74 9.98 0.31 -2.85
C LEU A 74 10.50 1.58 -3.53
N VAL A 75 10.32 2.74 -2.91
CA VAL A 75 10.87 4.01 -3.41
C VAL A 75 12.38 4.05 -3.32
N ARG A 76 12.96 3.74 -2.16
CA ARG A 76 14.42 3.73 -1.96
C ARG A 76 15.14 2.76 -2.89
N ASP A 77 14.55 1.59 -3.16
CA ASP A 77 15.13 0.61 -4.09
C ASP A 77 15.15 1.11 -5.55
N MET A 78 14.31 2.10 -5.91
CA MET A 78 14.39 2.76 -7.21
C MET A 78 15.53 3.78 -7.26
N GLU A 79 15.72 4.55 -6.19
CA GLU A 79 16.77 5.58 -6.09
C GLU A 79 18.18 4.95 -6.03
N ALA A 80 18.32 3.79 -5.37
CA ALA A 80 19.59 3.09 -5.22
C ALA A 80 20.03 2.30 -6.47
N ARG A 81 19.19 2.19 -7.50
CA ARG A 81 19.51 1.49 -8.76
C ARG A 81 19.62 2.52 -9.89
N PRO A 82 20.81 3.14 -10.09
CA PRO A 82 21.06 4.20 -11.06
C PRO A 82 21.04 3.72 -12.48
#